data_AF-A0A940F2L3-F1
#
_entry.id   AF-A0A940F2L3-F1
#
_cell.length_a   1.000
_cell.length_b   1.000
_cell.length_c   1.000
_cell.angle_alpha   90.00
_cell.angle_beta   90.00
_cell.angle_gamma   90.00
#
_symmetry.space_group_name_H-M   'P 1'
#
loop_
_entity.id
_entity.type
_entity.pdbx_description
1 polymer ?
#
loop_
_entity_poly.entity_id
_entity_poly.type
_entity_poly.pdbx_seq_one_letter_code
_entity_poly.pdbx_strand_id
1 'polypeptide(L)'
;MGTFTTENTEIAVELDGLGRQHRAVSGGMIVALEEWKAGLDTGEWFAELPGGACQEDHFGYVLEGGCTVRYTDGEQEVLTAGQAYHLRPGHNVHVDADARFVEFTRTDPAPGINTLEL
;
A
#
# COMPACT_ATOMS: atom_id res chain seq x y z
N MET A 1 -4.40 5.02 -21.98
CA MET A 1 -2.97 5.35 -21.78
C MET A 1 -2.29 4.11 -21.22
N GLY A 2 -1.05 3.78 -21.62
CA GLY A 2 -0.30 2.63 -21.09
C GLY A 2 0.74 2.99 -20.03
N THR A 3 0.72 4.23 -19.53
CA THR A 3 1.70 4.81 -18.61
C THR A 3 0.98 5.58 -17.52
N PHE A 4 1.45 5.45 -16.27
CA PHE A 4 0.84 6.04 -15.09
C PHE A 4 1.86 6.94 -14.39
N THR A 5 1.48 8.18 -14.14
CA THR A 5 2.29 9.20 -13.45
C THR A 5 1.39 9.98 -12.52
N THR A 6 1.95 10.66 -11.52
CA THR A 6 1.19 11.48 -10.57
C THR A 6 0.43 12.65 -11.24
N GLU A 7 0.73 13.01 -12.50
CA GLU A 7 -0.06 14.00 -13.25
C GLU A 7 -1.28 13.40 -13.97
N ASN A 8 -1.32 12.08 -14.17
CA ASN A 8 -2.36 11.41 -14.97
C ASN A 8 -3.15 10.33 -14.21
N THR A 9 -2.94 10.25 -12.90
CA THR A 9 -3.63 9.37 -11.95
C THR A 9 -4.44 10.18 -10.94
N GLU A 10 -5.43 9.56 -10.29
CA GLU A 10 -6.29 10.21 -9.30
C GLU A 10 -5.66 10.13 -7.91
N ILE A 11 -5.75 11.19 -7.10
CA ILE A 11 -5.39 11.11 -5.68
C ILE A 11 -6.49 10.32 -4.97
N ALA A 12 -6.18 9.11 -4.54
CA ALA A 12 -7.15 8.22 -3.89
C ALA A 12 -7.08 8.31 -2.36
N VAL A 13 -5.89 8.58 -1.82
CA VAL A 13 -5.66 8.80 -0.39
C VAL A 13 -4.71 9.98 -0.25
N GLU A 14 -5.04 10.93 0.61
CA GLU A 14 -4.15 12.03 0.99
C GLU A 14 -4.33 12.30 2.48
N LEU A 15 -3.22 12.25 3.21
CA LEU A 15 -3.19 12.42 4.66
C LEU A 15 -2.27 13.57 5.00
N ASP A 16 -2.82 14.60 5.65
CA ASP A 16 -2.08 15.81 5.98
C ASP A 16 -0.82 15.47 6.78
N GLY A 17 0.33 15.90 6.27
CA GLY A 17 1.65 15.64 6.84
C GLY A 17 2.17 14.19 6.76
N LEU A 18 1.37 13.22 6.30
CA LEU A 18 1.74 11.80 6.27
C LEU A 18 1.96 11.23 4.87
N GLY A 19 1.42 11.87 3.83
CA GLY A 19 1.68 11.49 2.45
C GLY A 19 0.42 11.25 1.63
N ARG A 20 0.58 10.59 0.48
CA ARG A 20 -0.49 10.37 -0.48
C ARG A 20 -0.27 9.14 -1.33
N GLN A 21 -1.37 8.64 -1.88
CA GLN A 21 -1.39 7.60 -2.90
C GLN A 21 -2.22 8.07 -4.09
N HIS A 22 -1.61 7.94 -5.26
CA HIS A 22 -2.28 8.08 -6.53
C HIS A 22 -2.71 6.72 -7.06
N ARG A 23 -3.88 6.59 -7.67
CA ARG A 23 -4.40 5.35 -8.26
C ARG A 23 -4.86 5.51 -9.69
N ALA A 24 -4.77 4.41 -10.43
CA ALA A 24 -5.48 4.19 -11.68
C ALA A 24 -5.88 2.72 -11.82
N VAL A 25 -6.93 2.45 -12.60
CA VAL A 25 -7.35 1.09 -12.92
C VAL A 25 -6.97 0.77 -14.37
N SER A 26 -6.30 -0.36 -14.58
CA SER A 26 -5.95 -0.85 -15.91
C SER A 26 -5.75 -2.36 -15.95
N GLY A 27 -6.31 -3.03 -16.95
CA GLY A 27 -6.05 -4.45 -17.18
C GLY A 27 -6.46 -5.39 -16.03
N GLY A 28 -7.45 -5.00 -15.22
CA GLY A 28 -7.86 -5.77 -14.03
C GLY A 28 -6.94 -5.58 -12.82
N MET A 29 -6.07 -4.57 -12.87
CA MET A 29 -5.20 -4.16 -11.78
C MET A 29 -5.50 -2.73 -11.37
N ILE A 30 -5.33 -2.45 -10.09
CA ILE A 30 -5.12 -1.12 -9.53
C ILE A 30 -3.61 -0.88 -9.55
N VAL A 31 -3.20 0.25 -10.13
CA VAL A 31 -1.82 0.74 -10.12
C VAL A 31 -1.77 1.90 -9.12
N ALA A 32 -0.98 1.75 -8.07
CA ALA A 32 -0.79 2.75 -7.03
C ALA A 32 0.64 3.32 -7.09
N LEU A 33 0.74 4.65 -7.03
CA LEU A 33 2.00 5.38 -6.87
C LEU A 33 1.97 6.07 -5.50
N GLU A 34 2.89 5.70 -4.63
CA GLU A 34 2.81 6.01 -3.21
C GLU A 34 3.98 6.86 -2.74
N GLU A 35 3.67 7.83 -1.89
CA GLU A 35 4.65 8.65 -1.18
C GLU A 35 4.19 8.75 0.27
N TRP A 36 4.91 8.11 1.21
CA TRP A 36 4.55 8.06 2.62
C TRP A 36 5.68 8.55 3.53
N LYS A 37 5.31 9.19 4.64
CA LYS A 37 6.24 9.67 5.66
C LYS A 37 6.49 8.63 6.74
N ALA A 38 7.71 8.69 7.30
CA ALA A 38 8.08 7.88 8.45
C ALA A 38 7.07 8.02 9.59
N GLY A 39 6.72 6.90 10.21
CA GLY A 39 5.76 6.83 11.33
C GLY A 39 4.31 6.56 10.93
N LEU A 40 3.98 6.54 9.64
CA LEU A 40 2.68 6.04 9.17
C LEU A 40 2.52 4.58 9.57
N ASP A 41 1.37 4.23 10.14
CA ASP A 41 1.02 2.87 10.55
C ASP A 41 -0.42 2.56 10.14
N THR A 42 -0.64 1.50 9.37
CA THR A 42 -1.97 1.15 8.84
C THR A 42 -2.85 0.42 9.85
N GLY A 43 -2.33 0.06 11.03
CA GLY A 43 -3.04 -0.76 12.01
C GLY A 43 -4.38 -0.17 12.43
N GLU A 44 -4.45 1.15 12.64
CA GLU A 44 -5.71 1.82 13.00
C GLU A 44 -6.71 1.85 11.85
N TRP A 45 -6.24 1.96 10.60
CA TRP A 45 -7.12 2.02 9.43
C TRP A 45 -7.81 0.70 9.19
N PHE A 46 -7.10 -0.40 9.45
CA PHE A 46 -7.59 -1.75 9.19
C PHE A 46 -8.20 -2.41 10.41
N ALA A 47 -8.37 -1.69 11.53
CA ALA A 47 -8.85 -2.25 12.79
C ALA A 47 -10.21 -2.97 12.67
N GLU A 48 -11.10 -2.47 11.81
CA GLU A 48 -12.43 -3.04 11.56
C GLU A 48 -12.46 -4.08 10.41
N LEU A 49 -11.32 -4.29 9.73
CA LEU A 49 -11.19 -5.33 8.70
C LEU A 49 -11.01 -6.71 9.35
N PRO A 50 -11.24 -7.82 8.61
CA PRO A 50 -10.97 -9.16 9.11
C PRO A 50 -9.55 -9.30 9.68
N GLY A 51 -9.45 -9.67 10.95
CA GLY A 51 -8.16 -9.80 11.64
C GLY A 51 -7.42 -8.49 11.92
N GLY A 52 -8.06 -7.34 11.73
CA GLY A 52 -7.44 -6.03 11.93
C GLY A 52 -6.38 -5.70 10.87
N ALA A 53 -6.52 -6.23 9.65
CA ALA A 53 -5.47 -6.19 8.63
C ALA A 53 -6.04 -6.19 7.20
N CYS A 54 -5.25 -5.69 6.25
CA CYS A 54 -5.60 -5.72 4.83
C CYS A 54 -5.62 -7.17 4.31
N GLN A 55 -6.63 -7.50 3.52
CA GLN A 55 -6.85 -8.83 2.93
C GLN A 55 -6.57 -8.88 1.43
N GLU A 56 -6.09 -7.78 0.85
CA GLU A 56 -5.73 -7.72 -0.56
C GLU A 56 -4.34 -8.32 -0.79
N ASP A 57 -4.12 -8.90 -1.98
CA ASP A 57 -2.78 -9.26 -2.45
C ASP A 57 -2.14 -8.02 -3.10
N HIS A 58 -1.02 -7.56 -2.55
CA HIS A 58 -0.26 -6.46 -3.13
C HIS A 58 1.07 -6.93 -3.69
N PHE A 59 1.37 -6.55 -4.93
CA PHE A 59 2.67 -6.75 -5.55
C PHE A 59 3.30 -5.39 -5.78
N GLY A 60 4.56 -5.18 -5.43
CA GLY A 60 5.13 -3.86 -5.63
C GLY A 60 6.64 -3.82 -5.69
N TYR A 61 7.16 -2.61 -5.73
CA TYR A 61 8.58 -2.30 -5.74
C TYR A 61 8.87 -1.09 -4.88
N VAL A 62 9.88 -1.19 -4.03
CA VAL A 62 10.33 -0.09 -3.18
C VAL A 62 11.30 0.79 -3.98
N LEU A 63 10.88 2.00 -4.29
CA LEU A 63 11.72 2.97 -5.01
C LEU A 63 12.72 3.63 -4.06
N GLU A 64 12.25 4.06 -2.89
CA GLU A 64 13.01 4.80 -1.88
C GLU A 64 12.50 4.42 -0.48
N GLY A 65 13.36 4.54 0.53
CA GLY A 65 13.00 4.28 1.92
C GLY A 65 12.79 2.80 2.24
N GLY A 66 11.84 2.52 3.13
CA GLY A 66 11.50 1.18 3.58
C GLY A 66 10.36 1.14 4.59
N CYS A 67 9.85 -0.05 4.83
CA CYS A 67 8.77 -0.30 5.78
C CYS A 67 8.88 -1.69 6.42
N THR A 68 8.22 -1.85 7.55
CA THR A 68 8.05 -3.11 8.25
C THR A 68 6.62 -3.59 8.04
N VAL A 69 6.48 -4.81 7.54
CA VAL A 69 5.20 -5.49 7.35
C VAL A 69 4.99 -6.45 8.52
N ARG A 70 3.78 -6.45 9.08
CA ARG A 70 3.37 -7.35 10.16
C ARG A 70 2.15 -8.15 9.73
N TYR A 71 2.24 -9.47 9.84
CA TYR A 71 1.16 -10.39 9.50
C TYR A 71 0.37 -10.83 10.73
N THR A 72 -0.89 -11.20 10.53
CA THR A 72 -1.81 -11.63 11.62
C THR A 72 -1.42 -12.96 12.27
N ASP A 73 -0.55 -13.75 11.63
CA ASP A 73 0.04 -14.97 12.19
C ASP A 73 1.33 -14.70 12.99
N GLY A 74 1.76 -13.44 13.09
CA GLY A 74 2.93 -13.00 13.84
C GLY A 74 4.21 -12.93 13.03
N GLU A 75 4.22 -13.35 11.75
CA GLU A 75 5.37 -13.12 10.87
C GLU A 75 5.58 -11.63 10.60
N GLN A 76 6.84 -11.26 10.33
CA GLN A 76 7.21 -9.88 10.00
C GLN A 76 8.30 -9.88 8.93
N GLU A 77 8.24 -8.88 8.05
CA GLU A 77 9.20 -8.67 6.97
C GLU A 77 9.60 -7.21 6.91
N VAL A 78 10.82 -6.93 6.48
CA VAL A 78 11.31 -5.57 6.24
C VAL A 78 11.55 -5.40 4.75
N LEU A 79 10.93 -4.39 4.16
CA LEU A 79 11.09 -4.00 2.77
C LEU A 79 12.00 -2.77 2.68
N THR A 80 12.92 -2.80 1.72
CA THR A 80 13.92 -1.74 1.50
C THR A 80 14.05 -1.41 0.02
N ALA A 81 14.50 -0.20 -0.27
CA ALA A 81 14.71 0.29 -1.64
C ALA A 81 15.47 -0.70 -2.53
N GLY A 82 14.94 -0.92 -3.74
CA GLY A 82 15.48 -1.87 -4.71
C GLY A 82 14.87 -3.27 -4.68
N GLN A 83 13.91 -3.52 -3.79
CA GLN A 83 13.23 -4.82 -3.69
C GLN A 83 11.86 -4.80 -4.37
N ALA A 84 11.56 -5.86 -5.11
CA ALA A 84 10.19 -6.24 -5.41
C ALA A 84 9.60 -7.02 -4.23
N TYR A 85 8.29 -6.91 -4.01
CA TYR A 85 7.61 -7.57 -2.89
C TYR A 85 6.25 -8.15 -3.28
N HIS A 86 5.77 -9.07 -2.46
CA HIS A 86 4.40 -9.56 -2.44
C HIS A 86 3.90 -9.56 -0.99
N LEU A 87 2.86 -8.78 -0.71
CA LEU A 87 2.16 -8.80 0.57
C LEU A 87 0.93 -9.69 0.44
N ARG A 88 0.96 -10.83 1.14
CA ARG A 88 -0.18 -11.74 1.25
C ARG A 88 -1.28 -11.17 2.15
N PRO A 89 -2.54 -11.65 2.04
CA PRO A 89 -3.63 -11.26 2.92
C PRO A 89 -3.29 -11.42 4.40
N GLY A 90 -3.85 -10.52 5.22
CA GLY A 90 -3.60 -10.47 6.66
C GLY A 90 -2.36 -9.66 7.03
N HIS A 91 -2.11 -8.53 6.38
CA HIS A 91 -0.94 -7.68 6.65
C HIS A 91 -1.29 -6.25 7.10
N ASN A 92 -0.35 -5.65 7.83
CA ASN A 92 -0.29 -4.23 8.16
C ASN A 92 1.12 -3.70 7.86
N VAL A 93 1.22 -2.40 7.57
CA VAL A 93 2.47 -1.74 7.24
C VAL A 93 2.78 -0.63 8.24
N HIS A 94 4.04 -0.55 8.67
CA HIS A 94 4.62 0.58 9.37
C HIS A 94 5.74 1.17 8.50
N VAL A 95 5.66 2.46 8.17
CA VAL A 95 6.66 3.14 7.34
C VAL A 95 7.82 3.60 8.24
N ASP A 96 8.96 2.91 8.15
CA ASP A 96 10.12 3.14 9.03
C ASP A 96 10.90 4.41 8.65
N ALA A 97 10.94 4.72 7.36
CA ALA A 97 11.58 5.89 6.79
C ALA A 97 10.72 6.42 5.65
N ASP A 98 10.79 7.72 5.34
CA ASP A 98 10.13 8.31 4.18
C ASP A 98 10.32 7.42 2.94
N ALA A 99 9.22 6.94 2.38
CA ALA A 99 9.23 5.84 1.43
C ALA A 99 8.38 6.14 0.20
N ARG A 100 8.79 5.54 -0.91
CA ARG A 100 8.08 5.61 -2.19
C ARG A 100 7.92 4.22 -2.76
N PHE A 101 6.71 3.89 -3.18
CA PHE A 101 6.37 2.58 -3.72
C PHE A 101 5.64 2.71 -5.05
N VAL A 102 5.81 1.70 -5.89
CA VAL A 102 4.84 1.37 -6.94
C VAL A 102 4.19 0.06 -6.53
N GLU A 103 2.87 0.06 -6.43
CA GLU A 103 2.12 -1.11 -6.00
C GLU A 103 1.03 -1.47 -7.01
N PHE A 104 0.79 -2.77 -7.14
CA PHE A 104 -0.17 -3.37 -8.03
C PHE A 104 -1.06 -4.30 -7.22
N THR A 105 -2.35 -4.05 -7.29
CA THR A 105 -3.37 -4.85 -6.61
C THR A 105 -4.38 -5.33 -7.63
N ARG A 106 -4.93 -6.52 -7.46
CA ARG A 106 -6.02 -6.97 -8.34
C ARG A 106 -7.30 -6.17 -8.04
N THR A 107 -8.17 -5.99 -9.03
CA THR A 107 -9.44 -5.25 -8.84
C THR A 107 -10.55 -6.08 -8.19
N ASP A 108 -10.27 -7.30 -7.73
CA ASP A 108 -11.25 -8.10 -6.98
C ASP A 108 -11.48 -7.49 -5.58
N PRO A 109 -12.71 -7.56 -5.06
CA PRO A 109 -13.12 -6.76 -3.90
C PRO A 109 -12.71 -7.39 -2.56
N ALA A 110 -11.42 -7.74 -2.40
CA ALA A 110 -10.91 -8.15 -1.10
C ALA A 110 -10.89 -6.94 -0.13
N PRO A 111 -11.26 -7.10 1.16
CA PRO A 111 -11.27 -5.99 2.11
C PRO A 111 -9.86 -5.45 2.36
N GLY A 112 -9.65 -4.17 2.09
CA GLY A 112 -8.35 -3.52 2.23
C GLY A 112 -8.37 -2.05 1.82
N ILE A 113 -7.18 -1.49 1.62
CA ILE A 113 -6.96 -0.06 1.31
C ILE A 113 -7.71 0.39 0.05
N ASN A 114 -7.99 -0.51 -0.90
CA ASN A 114 -8.69 -0.19 -2.13
C ASN A 114 -10.21 -0.23 -2.00
N THR A 115 -10.73 -0.70 -0.85
CA THR A 115 -12.16 -0.80 -0.55
C THR A 115 -12.63 0.06 0.62
N LEU A 116 -11.69 0.65 1.38
CA LEU A 116 -11.98 1.55 2.49
C LEU A 116 -12.24 2.98 2.02
N GLU A 117 -13.16 3.65 2.70
CA GLU A 117 -13.31 5.10 2.65
C GLU A 117 -12.48 5.70 3.80
N LEU A 118 -11.34 6.31 3.47
CA LEU A 118 -10.43 6.97 4.41
C LEU A 118 -10.61 8.49 4.39
#